data_AF-A0A821Z1A8-F1
#
_entry.id   AF-A0A821Z1A8-F1
#
_cell.length_a   1.000
_cell.length_b   1.000
_cell.length_c   1.000
_cell.angle_alpha   90.00
_cell.angle_beta   90.00
_cell.angle_gamma   90.00
#
_symmetry.space_group_name_H-M   'P 1'
#
loop_
_entity.id
_entity.type
_entity.pdbx_description
1 polymer ?
#
loop_
_entity_poly.entity_id
_entity_poly.type
_entity_poly.pdbx_seq_one_letter_code
_entity_poly.pdbx_strand_id
1 'polypeptide(L)' 'GIEEKYDKRLVLKQMRKKFACNGTIVEDEEYGEVIQLQGDHRTKVGEFLTKTGMYQAEQLRIHGY' A
#
# COMPACT_ATOMS: atom_id res chain seq x y z
N GLY A 1 -4.10 -8.48 -2.53
CA GLY A 1 -4.82 -7.24 -2.17
C GLY A 1 -4.73 -6.97 -0.68
N ILE A 2 -5.10 -5.75 -0.25
CA ILE A 2 -5.30 -5.45 1.18
C ILE A 2 -6.66 -6.06 1.60
N GLU A 3 -6.71 -6.77 2.74
CA GLU A 3 -7.96 -7.36 3.25
C GLU A 3 -9.08 -6.32 3.36
N GLU A 4 -10.30 -6.71 2.99
CA GLU A 4 -11.49 -5.82 2.93
C GLU A 4 -11.87 -5.20 4.28
N LYS A 5 -11.41 -5.79 5.38
CA LYS A 5 -11.55 -5.26 6.74
C LYS A 5 -10.83 -3.92 6.97
N TYR A 6 -9.83 -3.60 6.14
CA TYR A 6 -9.08 -2.36 6.26
C TYR A 6 -9.62 -1.31 5.30
N ASP A 7 -9.89 -0.12 5.82
CA ASP A 7 -10.36 1.01 5.03
C ASP A 7 -9.23 1.54 4.13
N LYS A 8 -9.22 1.05 2.88
CA LYS A 8 -8.22 1.39 1.86
C LYS A 8 -8.11 2.90 1.63
N ARG A 9 -9.22 3.65 1.79
CA ARG A 9 -9.22 5.12 1.65
C ARG A 9 -8.46 5.79 2.79
N LEU A 10 -8.61 5.30 4.02
CA LEU A 10 -7.82 5.78 5.16
C LEU A 10 -6.33 5.45 4.98
N VAL A 11 -5.99 4.24 4.54
CA VAL A 11 -4.59 3.85 4.26
C VAL A 11 -3.99 4.77 3.20
N LEU A 12 -4.70 4.97 2.08
CA LEU A 12 -4.26 5.88 1.02
C LEU A 12 -4.07 7.32 1.55
N LYS A 13 -4.99 7.82 2.38
CA LYS A 13 -4.88 9.17 2.97
C LYS A 13 -3.63 9.31 3.85
N GLN A 14 -3.33 8.31 4.66
CA GLN A 14 -2.12 8.29 5.49
C GLN A 14 -0.85 8.19 4.63
N MET A 15 -0.86 7.35 3.59
CA MET A 15 0.26 7.21 2.66
C MET A 15 0.54 8.51 1.91
N ARG A 16 -0.50 9.17 1.36
CA ARG A 16 -0.36 10.48 0.70
C ARG A 16 0.25 11.52 1.64
N LYS A 17 -0.22 11.57 2.90
CA LYS A 17 0.29 12.53 3.91
C LYS A 17 1.74 12.24 4.31
N LYS A 18 2.11 10.96 4.45
CA LYS A 18 3.42 10.55 4.95
C LYS A 18 4.50 10.53 3.88
N PHE A 19 4.14 10.21 2.64
CA PHE A 19 5.09 10.10 1.54
C PHE A 19 5.08 11.32 0.61
N ALA A 20 4.13 12.25 0.77
CA ALA A 20 3.92 13.38 -0.13
C ALA A 20 3.72 12.94 -1.59
N CYS A 21 3.20 11.74 -1.78
CA CYS A 21 2.93 11.13 -3.09
C CYS A 21 1.45 11.24 -3.41
N ASN A 22 1.14 11.30 -4.70
CA ASN A 22 -0.21 11.02 -5.15
C ASN A 22 -0.41 9.50 -5.28
N GLY A 23 -1.64 9.04 -5.12
CA GLY A 23 -1.95 7.63 -5.28
C GLY A 23 -3.43 7.41 -5.47
N THR A 24 -3.83 6.34 -6.14
CA THR A 24 -5.22 6.02 -6.44
C THR A 24 -5.55 4.59 -6.03
N ILE A 25 -6.81 4.35 -5.73
CA ILE A 25 -7.33 2.97 -5.62
C ILE A 25 -7.82 2.61 -7.02
N VAL A 26 -7.40 1.45 -7.50
CA VAL A 26 -7.81 0.89 -8.79
C VAL A 26 -8.23 -0.55 -8.55
N GLU A 27 -9.26 -0.97 -9.27
CA GLU A 27 -9.71 -2.36 -9.25
C GLU A 27 -8.90 -3.13 -10.30
N ASP A 28 -8.20 -4.16 -9.85
CA ASP A 28 -7.42 -5.07 -10.67
C ASP A 28 -8.20 -6.39 -10.84
N GLU A 29 -8.26 -6.91 -12.06
CA GLU A 29 -9.02 -8.13 -12.36
C GLU A 29 -8.48 -9.38 -11.65
N GLU A 30 -7.19 -9.42 -11.32
CA GLU A 30 -6.54 -10.57 -10.66
C GLU A 30 -6.46 -10.39 -9.14
N TYR A 31 -6.20 -9.16 -8.66
CA TYR A 31 -5.94 -8.88 -7.24
C TYR A 31 -7.05 -8.11 -6.52
N GLY A 32 -8.12 -7.71 -7.22
CA GLY A 32 -9.20 -6.87 -6.72
C GLY A 32 -8.74 -5.43 -6.51
N GLU A 33 -9.32 -4.73 -5.54
CA GLU A 33 -8.90 -3.35 -5.24
C GLU A 33 -7.44 -3.26 -4.73
N VAL A 34 -6.61 -2.59 -5.51
CA VAL A 34 -5.20 -2.31 -5.21
C VAL A 34 -4.95 -0.80 -5.08
N ILE A 35 -3.96 -0.45 -4.26
CA ILE A 35 -3.52 0.95 -4.08
C ILE A 35 -2.29 1.18 -4.96
N GLN A 36 -2.41 2.07 -5.94
CA GLN A 36 -1.29 2.55 -6.74
C GLN A 36 -0.77 3.87 -6.18
N LEU A 37 0.55 4.02 -6.06
CA LEU A 37 1.22 5.26 -5.68
C LEU A 37 2.08 5.75 -6.85
N GLN A 38 2.22 7.06 -7.02
CA GLN A 38 3.14 7.65 -7.98
C GLN A 38 4.56 7.64 -7.44
N GLY A 39 5.51 7.17 -8.25
CA GLY A 39 6.95 7.09 -7.93
C GLY A 39 7.36 5.76 -7.28
N ASP A 40 8.68 5.52 -7.19
CA ASP A 40 9.20 4.35 -6.48
C ASP A 40 9.28 4.61 -4.98
N HIS A 41 8.30 4.05 -4.25
CA HIS A 41 8.23 4.13 -2.80
C HIS A 41 8.17 2.75 -2.14
N ARG A 42 8.59 1.69 -2.87
CA ARG A 42 8.52 0.29 -2.44
C ARG A 42 9.06 0.04 -1.03
N THR A 43 10.24 0.56 -0.72
CA THR A 43 10.89 0.40 0.60
C THR A 43 10.09 1.10 1.69
N LYS A 44 9.65 2.34 1.41
CA LYS A 44 8.89 3.17 2.33
C LYS A 44 7.51 2.57 2.64
N VAL A 45 6.85 2.00 1.63
CA VAL A 45 5.55 1.33 1.75
C VAL A 45 5.67 0.06 2.59
N GLY A 46 6.66 -0.78 2.32
CA GLY A 46 6.91 -1.99 3.11
C GLY A 46 7.19 -1.67 4.58
N GLU A 47 8.02 -0.66 4.84
CA GLU A 47 8.33 -0.20 6.20
C GLU A 47 7.10 0.41 6.89
N PHE A 48 6.23 1.11 6.16
CA PHE A 48 4.99 1.64 6.73
C PHE A 48 4.02 0.52 7.10
N LEU A 49 3.80 -0.45 6.22
CA LEU A 49 2.85 -1.53 6.46
C LEU A 49 3.27 -2.41 7.65
N THR A 50 4.56 -2.68 7.79
CA THR A 50 5.14 -3.36 8.96
C THR A 50 5.06 -2.53 10.23
N LYS A 51 5.41 -1.23 10.17
CA LYS A 51 5.36 -0.31 11.32
C LYS A 51 3.94 -0.04 11.81
N THR A 52 2.95 -0.09 10.92
CA THR A 52 1.53 0.08 11.27
C THR A 52 0.93 -1.23 11.82
N GLY A 53 1.68 -2.34 11.79
CA GLY A 53 1.23 -3.66 12.22
C GLY A 53 0.14 -4.26 11.32
N MET A 54 -0.07 -3.70 10.13
CA MET A 54 -1.09 -4.18 9.19
C MET A 54 -0.68 -5.51 8.55
N TYR A 55 0.62 -5.65 8.25
CA TYR A 55 1.19 -6.86 7.66
C TYR A 55 2.57 -7.13 8.29
N GLN A 56 2.91 -8.40 8.45
CA GLN A 56 4.26 -8.79 8.84
C GLN A 56 5.21 -8.70 7.64
N ALA A 57 6.51 -8.52 7.89
CA ALA A 57 7.51 -8.44 6.83
C ALA A 57 7.54 -9.71 5.95
N GLU A 58 7.21 -10.86 6.53
CA GLU A 58 7.14 -12.15 5.83
C GLU A 58 5.97 -12.23 4.84
N GLN A 59 4.89 -11.48 5.09
CA GLN A 59 3.72 -11.40 4.21
C GLN A 59 3.90 -10.36 3.10
N LEU A 60 4.96 -9.54 3.20
CA LEU A 60 5.25 -8.45 2.28
C LEU A 60 6.23 -8.90 1.21
N ARG A 61 5.74 -8.98 -0.03
CA ARG A 61 6.59 -9.20 -1.20
C ARG A 61 6.75 -7.90 -1.97
N ILE A 62 7.99 -7.41 -2.02
CA ILE A 62 8.37 -6.25 -2.83
C ILE A 62 8.82 -6.78 -4.19
N HIS A 63 8.06 -6.46 -5.23
CA HIS A 63 8.39 -6.77 -6.62
C HIS A 63 8.93 -5.51 -7.31
N GLY A 64 10.07 -5.64 -8.00
CA GLY A 64 10.71 -4.54 -8.75
C GLY A 64 12.23 -4.60 -8.65
N TYR A 65 12.94 -4.28 -9.73
CA TYR A 65 14.40 -4.16 -9.79
C TYR A 65 14.80 -2.73 -9.43
#